data_AF-A0AB39IY06-F1
#
_entry.id   AF-A0AB39IY06-F1
#
_cell.length_a   1.000
_cell.length_b   1.000
_cell.length_c   1.000
_cell.angle_alpha   90.00
_cell.angle_beta   90.00
_cell.angle_gamma   90.00
#
_symmetry.space_group_name_H-M   'P 1'
#
loop_
_entity.id
_entity.type
_entity.pdbx_description
1 polymer ?
#
loop_
_entity_poly.entity_id
_entity_poly.type
_entity_poly.pdbx_seq_one_letter_code
_entity_poly.pdbx_strand_id
1 'polypeptide(L)'
;MLSGCASAPPSQVAVLTVNGCPRLTPCRFPPANPQTNGELNTQLDETEAALATCADQVDSIIECQAKSNAADDSATLHTVQWTLAPKEQ
;
A
#
# COMPACT_ATOMS: atom_id res chain seq x y z
N MET A 1 -46.18 -41.55 19.52
CA MET A 1 -44.83 -41.05 19.84
C MET A 1 -44.42 -40.10 18.72
N LEU A 2 -44.46 -38.79 18.96
CA LEU A 2 -44.06 -37.80 17.94
C LEU A 2 -42.60 -37.39 18.21
N SER A 3 -41.72 -37.67 17.24
CA SER A 3 -40.34 -37.16 17.22
C SER A 3 -40.36 -35.66 16.92
N GLY A 4 -39.78 -34.85 17.81
CA GLY A 4 -39.53 -33.43 17.57
C GLY A 4 -38.13 -33.22 16.98
N CYS A 5 -38.01 -32.32 16.01
CA CYS A 5 -36.72 -31.90 15.48
C CYS A 5 -36.00 -31.00 16.51
N ALA A 6 -34.75 -31.34 16.84
CA ALA A 6 -33.88 -30.44 17.58
C ALA A 6 -33.23 -29.45 16.60
N SER A 7 -33.19 -28.16 16.95
CA SER A 7 -32.45 -27.17 16.18
C SER A 7 -30.97 -27.52 16.16
N ALA A 8 -30.39 -27.58 14.97
CA ALA A 8 -28.95 -27.74 14.80
C ALA A 8 -28.21 -26.53 15.39
N PRO A 9 -26.99 -26.72 15.94
CA PRO A 9 -26.15 -25.61 16.35
C PRO A 9 -25.95 -24.61 15.20
N PRO A 10 -25.93 -23.30 15.46
CA PRO A 10 -25.68 -22.31 14.43
C PRO A 10 -24.33 -22.59 13.76
N SER A 11 -24.33 -22.64 12.43
CA SER A 11 -23.11 -22.82 11.64
C SER A 11 -22.15 -21.68 11.93
N GLN A 12 -20.88 -22.01 12.18
CA GLN A 12 -19.85 -21.01 12.45
C GLN A 12 -19.74 -20.07 11.24
N VAL A 13 -19.84 -18.76 11.48
CA VAL A 13 -19.69 -17.75 10.44
C VAL A 13 -18.25 -17.83 9.93
N ALA A 14 -18.08 -18.16 8.65
CA ALA A 14 -16.77 -18.11 8.01
C ALA A 14 -16.27 -16.66 8.06
N VAL A 15 -15.15 -16.43 8.74
CA VAL A 15 -14.46 -15.15 8.71
C VAL A 15 -13.81 -15.02 7.33
N LEU A 16 -14.38 -14.19 6.46
CA LEU A 16 -13.72 -13.83 5.21
C LEU A 16 -12.52 -12.95 5.51
N THR A 17 -11.32 -13.53 5.50
CA THR A 17 -10.09 -12.75 5.40
C THR A 17 -10.00 -12.23 3.97
N VAL A 18 -10.36 -10.95 3.77
CA VAL A 18 -10.14 -10.27 2.49
C VAL A 18 -8.63 -10.04 2.36
N ASN A 19 -7.95 -10.94 1.64
CA ASN A 19 -6.54 -10.80 1.29
C ASN A 19 -6.38 -9.76 0.16
N GLY A 20 -6.60 -8.49 0.47
CA GLY A 20 -6.42 -7.36 -0.45
C GLY A 20 -5.02 -6.76 -0.37
N CYS A 21 -4.69 -5.90 -1.34
CA CYS A 21 -3.45 -5.12 -1.31
C CYS A 21 -3.44 -4.14 -0.13
N PRO A 22 -2.27 -3.93 0.50
CA PRO A 22 -2.15 -2.95 1.57
C PRO A 22 -2.48 -1.54 1.05
N ARG A 23 -3.06 -0.72 1.94
CA ARG A 23 -3.38 0.68 1.62
C ARG A 23 -2.10 1.51 1.63
N LEU A 24 -1.94 2.38 0.62
CA LEU A 24 -0.91 3.41 0.63
C LEU A 24 -1.02 4.29 1.89
N THR A 25 0.11 4.39 2.60
CA THR A 25 0.31 5.36 3.67
C THR A 25 1.18 6.50 3.15
N PRO A 26 0.97 7.76 3.58
CA PRO A 26 1.79 8.86 3.09
C PRO A 26 3.25 8.70 3.55
N CYS A 27 4.20 9.02 2.68
CA CYS A 27 5.63 9.02 3.01
C CYS A 27 5.91 9.86 4.27
N ARG A 28 6.94 9.45 5.02
CA ARG A 28 7.44 10.17 6.18
C ARG A 28 8.91 10.46 5.96
N PHE A 29 9.29 11.71 6.17
CA PHE A 29 10.66 12.19 6.08
C PHE A 29 11.14 12.66 7.45
N PRO A 30 12.45 12.57 7.73
CA PRO A 30 13.01 13.14 8.94
C PRO A 30 12.78 14.67 8.98
N PRO A 31 12.44 15.24 10.13
CA PRO A 31 12.29 16.69 10.26
C PRO A 31 13.63 17.40 10.05
N ALA A 32 13.62 18.50 9.29
CA ALA A 32 14.83 19.21 8.91
C ALA A 32 15.11 20.46 9.75
N ASN A 33 16.31 20.56 10.34
CA ASN A 33 16.80 21.74 11.03
C ASN A 33 18.34 21.73 11.23
N PRO A 34 19.14 21.60 10.15
CA PRO A 34 20.58 21.49 10.29
C PRO A 34 21.19 22.86 10.66
N GLN A 35 22.13 22.87 11.60
CA GLN A 35 22.85 24.07 12.04
C GLN A 35 24.23 24.18 11.41
N THR A 36 24.76 23.07 10.88
CA THR A 36 26.06 23.02 10.20
C THR A 36 25.95 22.34 8.84
N ASN A 37 26.92 22.59 7.97
CA ASN A 37 27.00 21.89 6.68
C ASN A 37 27.18 20.38 6.85
N GLY A 38 27.84 19.94 7.93
CA GLY A 38 27.95 18.52 8.25
C GLY A 38 26.59 17.92 8.56
N GLU A 39 25.80 18.58 9.42
CA GLU A 39 24.43 18.17 9.73
C GLU A 39 23.51 18.23 8.51
N LEU A 40 23.68 19.22 7.64
CA LEU A 40 22.94 19.30 6.37
C LEU A 40 23.24 18.11 5.47
N ASN A 41 24.51 17.72 5.33
CA ASN A 41 24.89 16.57 4.51
C ASN A 41 24.33 15.27 5.09
N THR A 42 24.44 15.07 6.41
CA THR A 42 23.82 13.91 7.07
C THR A 42 22.31 13.87 6.84
N GLN A 43 21.64 15.01 6.98
CA GLN A 43 20.20 15.10 6.76
C GLN A 43 19.79 14.88 5.30
N LEU A 44 20.65 15.23 4.35
CA LEU A 44 20.47 14.90 2.93
C LEU A 44 20.46 13.39 2.75
N ASP A 45 21.49 12.71 3.28
CA ASP A 45 21.61 11.24 3.19
C ASP A 45 20.40 10.54 3.83
N GLU A 46 19.95 11.00 5.00
CA GLU A 46 18.77 10.46 5.69
C GLU A 46 17.48 10.67 4.89
N THR A 47 17.34 11.84 4.25
CA THR A 47 16.16 12.18 3.44
C THR A 47 16.13 11.34 2.15
N GLU A 48 17.28 11.14 1.51
CA GLU A 48 17.40 10.29 0.32
C GLU A 48 17.09 8.83 0.64
N ALA A 49 17.56 8.32 1.78
CA ALA A 49 17.23 6.97 2.24
C ALA A 49 15.73 6.80 2.54
N ALA A 50 15.10 7.80 3.18
CA ALA A 50 13.67 7.80 3.44
C ALA A 50 12.84 7.87 2.14
N LEU A 51 13.33 8.62 1.14
CA LEU A 51 12.72 8.68 -0.18
C LEU A 51 12.76 7.33 -0.88
N ALA A 52 13.93 6.70 -0.94
CA ALA A 52 14.11 5.38 -1.56
C ALA A 52 13.18 4.34 -0.92
N THR A 53 13.14 4.29 0.41
CA THR A 53 12.25 3.39 1.14
C THR A 53 10.78 3.63 0.80
N CYS A 54 10.35 4.89 0.70
CA CYS A 54 8.96 5.17 0.36
C CYS A 54 8.64 4.80 -1.09
N ALA A 55 9.56 5.06 -2.02
CA ALA A 55 9.38 4.69 -3.42
C ALA A 55 9.17 3.17 -3.58
N ASP A 56 10.01 2.36 -2.92
CA ASP A 56 9.89 0.90 -2.93
C ASP A 56 8.52 0.43 -2.40
N GLN A 57 7.99 1.07 -1.36
CA GLN A 57 6.66 0.77 -0.81
C GLN A 57 5.55 1.14 -1.78
N VAL A 58 5.64 2.32 -2.39
CA VAL A 58 4.66 2.79 -3.37
C VAL A 58 4.61 1.85 -4.57
N ASP A 59 5.76 1.49 -5.12
CA ASP A 59 5.87 0.59 -6.26
C ASP A 59 5.30 -0.79 -5.93
N SER A 60 5.65 -1.35 -4.76
CA SER A 60 5.12 -2.63 -4.30
C SER A 60 3.58 -2.64 -4.20
N ILE A 61 2.99 -1.54 -3.74
CA ILE A 61 1.52 -1.41 -3.63
C ILE A 61 0.89 -1.25 -5.01
N ILE A 62 1.47 -0.43 -5.89
CA ILE A 62 1.00 -0.27 -7.26
C ILE A 62 1.02 -1.61 -7.99
N GLU A 63 2.11 -2.37 -7.87
CA GLU A 63 2.21 -3.70 -8.46
C GLU A 63 1.14 -4.66 -7.94
N CYS A 64 0.89 -4.64 -6.64
CA CYS A 64 -0.17 -5.46 -6.06
C CYS A 64 -1.54 -5.07 -6.65
N GLN A 65 -1.84 -3.77 -6.68
CA GLN A 65 -3.10 -3.26 -7.21
C GLN A 65 -3.27 -3.60 -8.69
N ALA A 66 -2.21 -3.48 -9.50
CA ALA A 66 -2.23 -3.86 -10.90
C ALA A 66 -2.57 -5.36 -11.08
N LYS A 67 -1.98 -6.25 -10.26
CA LYS A 67 -2.27 -7.69 -10.28
C LYS A 67 -3.71 -7.99 -9.83
N SER A 68 -4.23 -7.26 -8.84
CA SER A 68 -5.62 -7.38 -8.40
C SER A 68 -6.61 -6.94 -9.48
N ASN A 69 -6.40 -5.76 -10.08
CA ASN A 69 -7.28 -5.21 -11.11
C ASN A 69 -7.31 -6.08 -12.38
N ALA A 70 -6.18 -6.69 -12.75
CA ALA A 70 -6.11 -7.62 -13.88
C ALA A 70 -6.87 -8.95 -13.63
N ALA A 71 -7.14 -9.31 -12.37
CA ALA A 71 -8.02 -10.42 -12.01
C ALA A 71 -9.51 -10.01 -11.96
N ASP A 72 -9.79 -8.70 -11.92
CA ASP A 72 -11.11 -8.07 -11.81
C ASP A 72 -11.59 -7.47 -13.15
N ASP A 73 -11.37 -8.15 -14.29
CA ASP A 73 -11.71 -7.70 -15.66
C ASP A 73 -13.24 -7.65 -15.95
N SER A 74 -13.97 -6.85 -15.17
CA SER A 74 -15.26 -6.26 -15.55
C SER A 74 -15.50 -4.91 -14.85
N ALA A 75 -14.50 -4.02 -14.74
CA ALA A 75 -14.77 -2.60 -14.47
C ALA A 75 -13.57 -1.70 -14.82
N THR A 76 -13.70 -1.00 -15.95
CA THR A 76 -13.13 0.33 -16.30
C THR A 76 -11.80 0.73 -15.64
N LEU A 77 -10.71 0.58 -16.38
CA LEU A 77 -9.37 1.10 -16.06
C LEU A 77 -9.38 2.64 -15.90
N HIS A 78 -9.24 3.12 -14.66
CA HIS A 78 -8.80 4.50 -14.39
C HIS A 78 -7.30 4.48 -14.11
N THR A 79 -6.50 4.37 -15.17
CA THR A 79 -5.04 4.52 -15.09
C THR A 79 -4.72 6.00 -14.87
N VAL A 80 -4.31 6.38 -13.65
CA VAL A 80 -3.65 7.67 -13.43
C VAL A 80 -2.21 7.52 -13.91
N GLN A 81 -1.95 7.96 -15.14
CA GLN A 81 -0.62 7.92 -15.73
C GLN A 81 0.21 9.10 -15.18
N TRP A 82 1.06 8.82 -14.20
CA TRP A 82 2.09 9.75 -13.76
C TRP A 82 3.23 9.72 -14.80
N THR A 83 3.24 10.66 -15.73
CA THR A 83 4.43 10.87 -16.58
C THR A 83 5.55 11.44 -15.72
N LEU A 84 6.62 10.67 -15.54
CA LEU A 84 7.88 11.19 -15.03
C LEU A 84 8.31 12.36 -15.94
N ALA A 85 8.43 13.56 -15.37
CA ALA A 85 9.03 14.67 -16.08
C ALA A 85 10.47 14.28 -16.46
N PRO A 86 10.93 14.55 -17.70
CA PRO A 86 12.30 14.27 -18.08
C PRO A 86 13.23 15.05 -17.15
N LYS A 87 14.23 14.37 -16.59
CA LYS A 87 15.30 14.99 -15.82
C LYS A 87 16.05 15.94 -16.77
N GLU A 88 15.97 17.26 -16.54
CA GLU A 88 16.85 18.21 -17.22
C GLU A 88 18.30 17.84 -16.87
N GLN A 89 19.13 17.81 -17.90
CA GLN A 89 20.55 17.40 -17.86
C GLN A 89 21.42 18.48 -17.24
#